data_AF-A0A9P9HBX9-F1
#
_entry.id   AF-A0A9P9HBX9-F1
#
_cell.length_a   1.000
_cell.length_b   1.000
_cell.length_c   1.000
_cell.angle_alpha   90.00
_cell.angle_beta   90.00
_cell.angle_gamma   90.00
#
_symmetry.space_group_name_H-M   'P 1'
#
loop_
_entity.id
_entity.type
_entity.pdbx_description
1 polymer ?
#
loop_
_entity_poly.entity_id
_entity_poly.type
_entity_poly.pdbx_seq_one_letter_code
_entity_poly.pdbx_strand_id
1 'polypeptide(L)'
;MIRDFDALSSLSGKATALGPTQETWADCLNCRSEMVYGSAAEALQHLHSHHSRRVTCGREGQRPFDDPSFVWLRPTTHGGQDAASVDRIEEAVKKFIHDLVDLNSTVEELQLLAARAFKTDKIEKTPPHSQKLRALFEELASFYILWGSHLSLLNRLSLATASKDTIRQSDFITKEITDIEGRASWASRDAKLLAEGIKSDITVLTNTTSTAEGLGAEAVGAEFLVLALVLNLQSRPLKIAKNIKDDKANRRDGEMEVVETYQNYVAKLHIQANRRPRKRLFLDISAVQEEIDALRVMGNCQWVVANNFMRLIWPWPFHLLEPTRMDLHLIEDRYARSHMNKRATVDSDLLTLREKTTALKENVKQTVEVLEENHGKAIRVFTIVTLFFLPLSFVSSFMGMNTMDIRDMEHNQTIYWAAAVPVTVGTMALALIYAYRGQEISGWIASRMK
;
A
#
# COMPACT_ATOMS: atom_id res chain seq x y z
N MET A 1 28.14 33.46 -7.24
CA MET A 1 27.39 34.60 -7.81
C MET A 1 25.96 34.22 -8.20
N ILE A 2 24.98 34.39 -7.30
CA ILE A 2 23.54 34.12 -7.54
C ILE A 2 22.88 35.42 -8.04
N ARG A 3 21.94 35.34 -8.99
CA ARG A 3 21.23 36.50 -9.58
C ARG A 3 20.16 37.01 -8.61
N ASP A 4 20.13 38.33 -8.38
CA ASP A 4 19.08 39.03 -7.62
C ASP A 4 17.74 38.99 -8.34
N PHE A 5 16.67 38.64 -7.61
CA PHE A 5 15.28 38.72 -8.10
C PHE A 5 14.35 39.17 -6.97
N ASP A 6 14.40 40.45 -6.64
CA ASP A 6 13.55 41.10 -5.62
C ASP A 6 12.10 41.38 -6.09
N ALA A 7 11.61 40.77 -7.17
CA ALA A 7 10.40 41.24 -7.85
C ALA A 7 9.10 40.42 -7.66
N LEU A 8 9.03 39.42 -6.78
CA LEU A 8 7.83 38.54 -6.67
C LEU A 8 7.21 38.40 -5.26
N SER A 9 7.50 39.32 -4.34
CA SER A 9 6.95 39.32 -2.98
C SER A 9 5.63 40.09 -2.86
N SER A 10 4.61 39.71 -3.62
CA SER A 10 3.23 40.09 -3.26
C SER A 10 2.28 38.96 -3.61
N LEU A 11 1.96 38.10 -2.64
CA LEU A 11 0.63 37.50 -2.48
C LEU A 11 0.54 36.73 -1.15
N SER A 12 -0.21 37.35 -0.23
CA SER A 12 -1.14 36.78 0.74
C SER A 12 -0.63 35.87 1.86
N GLY A 13 -0.93 36.31 3.08
CA GLY A 13 -0.58 35.68 4.34
C GLY A 13 -1.65 34.75 4.92
N LYS A 14 -1.27 34.20 6.07
CA LYS A 14 -1.97 33.23 6.95
C LYS A 14 -1.78 31.76 6.58
N ALA A 15 -0.65 31.22 7.03
CA ALA A 15 -0.57 29.87 7.58
C ALA A 15 0.49 29.88 8.69
N THR A 16 0.07 29.57 9.92
CA THR A 16 0.93 29.47 11.09
C THR A 16 1.62 28.10 11.07
N ALA A 17 2.92 28.07 10.79
CA ALA A 17 3.80 26.92 10.99
C ALA A 17 5.23 27.43 11.22
N LEU A 18 5.97 26.81 12.14
CA LEU A 18 7.31 27.21 12.59
C LEU A 18 8.20 27.66 11.43
N GLY A 19 8.58 28.94 11.44
CA GLY A 19 9.19 29.60 10.29
C GLY A 19 10.70 29.35 10.17
N PRO A 20 11.25 29.39 8.93
CA PRO A 20 12.64 29.72 8.72
C PRO A 20 12.83 31.24 8.84
N THR A 21 13.97 31.65 9.38
CA THR A 21 14.44 33.04 9.37
C THR A 21 14.56 33.48 7.91
N GLN A 22 13.63 34.33 7.47
CA GLN A 22 13.60 34.86 6.11
C GLN A 22 14.69 35.93 5.96
N GLU A 23 15.95 35.49 5.90
CA GLU A 23 17.07 36.37 5.59
C GLU A 23 17.03 36.66 4.08
N THR A 24 17.12 37.95 3.73
CA THR A 24 17.33 38.31 2.33
C THR A 24 18.69 37.75 1.89
N TRP A 25 18.87 37.45 0.60
CA TRP A 25 20.13 36.90 0.09
C TRP A 25 21.34 37.79 0.42
N ALA A 26 21.12 39.10 0.61
CA ALA A 26 22.13 40.07 1.02
C ALA A 26 22.47 40.00 2.52
N ASP A 27 21.53 39.59 3.37
CA ASP A 27 21.69 39.48 4.82
C ASP A 27 22.29 38.13 5.26
N CYS A 28 22.23 37.12 4.39
CA CYS A 28 22.83 35.81 4.67
C CYS A 28 24.35 35.85 4.52
N LEU A 29 25.05 35.64 5.65
CA LEU A 29 26.51 35.63 5.73
C LEU A 29 27.14 34.63 4.76
N ASN A 30 26.59 33.42 4.66
CA ASN A 30 27.13 32.34 3.84
C ASN A 30 27.00 32.63 2.33
N CYS A 31 25.84 33.19 1.91
CA CYS A 31 25.62 33.60 0.53
C CYS A 31 26.50 34.78 0.14
N ARG A 32 26.67 35.75 1.06
CA ARG A 32 27.53 36.92 0.84
C ARG A 32 29.01 36.55 0.70
N SER A 33 29.48 35.53 1.39
CA SER A 33 30.86 35.03 1.29
C SER A 33 31.10 34.05 0.15
N GLU A 34 30.11 33.77 -0.71
CA GLU A 34 30.18 32.76 -1.77
C GLU A 34 30.71 31.39 -1.26
N MET A 35 30.17 30.91 -0.14
CA MET A 35 30.61 29.66 0.48
C MET A 35 30.47 28.47 -0.48
N VAL A 36 31.54 27.67 -0.55
CA VAL A 36 31.57 26.42 -1.33
C VAL A 36 31.21 25.28 -0.40
N TYR A 37 30.15 24.55 -0.72
CA TYR A 37 29.68 23.39 0.04
C TYR A 37 30.37 22.11 -0.44
N GLY A 38 30.61 21.16 0.48
CA GLY A 38 31.27 19.89 0.18
C GLY A 38 30.37 18.91 -0.58
N SER A 39 29.05 19.07 -0.46
CA SER A 39 28.07 18.27 -1.18
C SER A 39 26.87 19.10 -1.64
N ALA A 40 26.18 18.64 -2.68
CA ALA A 40 24.96 19.28 -3.16
C ALA A 40 23.81 19.21 -2.13
N ALA A 41 23.82 18.18 -1.26
CA ALA A 41 22.86 18.05 -0.18
C ALA A 41 23.01 19.16 0.88
N GLU A 42 24.25 19.49 1.25
CA GLU A 42 24.54 20.56 2.21
C GLU A 42 24.13 21.94 1.66
N ALA A 43 24.37 22.18 0.37
CA ALA A 43 24.01 23.43 -0.28
C ALA A 43 22.47 23.60 -0.39
N LEU A 44 21.75 22.51 -0.71
CA LEU A 44 20.29 22.49 -0.72
C LEU A 44 19.70 22.69 0.67
N GLN A 45 20.28 22.04 1.68
CA GLN A 45 19.85 22.19 3.05
C GLN A 45 19.94 23.66 3.51
N HIS A 46 21.04 24.34 3.18
CA HIS A 46 21.19 25.77 3.46
C HIS A 46 20.14 26.63 2.74
N LEU A 47 19.90 26.35 1.46
CA LEU A 47 18.91 27.07 0.65
C LEU A 47 17.49 26.88 1.19
N HIS A 48 17.16 25.67 1.60
CA HIS A 48 15.85 25.36 2.19
C HIS A 48 15.65 26.00 3.55
N SER A 49 16.69 26.00 4.39
CA SER A 49 16.58 26.48 5.78
C SER A 49 16.60 27.99 5.90
N HIS A 50 17.26 28.71 5.00
CA HIS A 50 17.41 30.18 5.09
C HIS A 50 16.59 30.96 4.05
N HIS A 51 16.29 30.37 2.87
CA HIS A 51 15.77 31.14 1.74
C HIS A 51 14.45 30.61 1.13
N SER A 52 14.08 29.35 1.37
CA SER A 52 12.85 28.79 0.79
C SER A 52 11.65 28.87 1.76
N ARG A 53 10.54 29.47 1.30
CA ARG A 53 9.36 29.69 2.16
C ARG A 53 8.47 28.45 2.30
N ARG A 54 8.52 27.51 1.35
CA ARG A 54 7.58 26.37 1.24
C ARG A 54 8.13 25.22 0.39
N VAL A 55 9.27 24.66 0.76
CA VAL A 55 9.72 23.41 0.16
C VAL A 55 9.91 22.41 1.29
N THR A 56 8.87 21.61 1.57
CA THR A 56 9.02 20.38 2.35
C THR A 56 9.65 19.31 1.43
N CYS A 57 10.87 19.53 0.97
CA CYS A 57 11.67 18.51 0.28
C CYS A 57 12.81 18.17 1.21
N GLY A 58 12.71 17.00 1.83
CA GLY A 58 13.56 16.65 2.96
C GLY A 58 12.93 15.55 3.79
N ARG A 59 12.40 14.51 3.15
CA ARG A 59 12.37 13.22 3.83
C ARG A 59 13.77 12.64 3.78
N GLU A 60 14.23 12.08 4.89
CA GLU A 60 15.45 11.29 4.95
C GLU A 60 15.46 10.29 3.78
N GLY A 61 16.44 10.41 2.88
CA GLY A 61 16.61 9.55 1.71
C GLY A 61 16.23 10.14 0.35
N GLN A 62 15.76 11.39 0.27
CA GLN A 62 15.52 12.05 -1.02
C GLN A 62 16.85 12.44 -1.68
N ARG A 63 17.05 12.07 -2.95
CA ARG A 63 18.31 12.30 -3.65
C ARG A 63 18.45 13.79 -3.99
N PRO A 64 19.64 14.40 -3.85
CA PRO A 64 19.80 15.86 -4.03
C PRO A 64 19.33 16.40 -5.39
N PHE A 65 19.37 15.59 -6.45
CA PHE A 65 18.98 15.97 -7.81
C PHE A 65 17.47 15.89 -8.07
N ASP A 66 16.70 15.24 -7.19
CA ASP A 66 15.23 15.21 -7.26
C ASP A 66 14.60 16.45 -6.59
N ASP A 67 15.45 17.36 -6.10
CA ASP A 67 15.06 18.62 -5.51
C ASP A 67 14.84 19.69 -6.59
N PRO A 68 13.67 20.36 -6.65
CA PRO A 68 13.43 21.44 -7.61
C PRO A 68 14.39 22.62 -7.43
N SER A 69 14.94 22.79 -6.24
CA SER A 69 15.88 23.86 -5.87
C SER A 69 17.32 23.54 -6.31
N PHE A 70 17.57 22.34 -6.84
CA PHE A 70 18.89 21.92 -7.31
C PHE A 70 19.44 22.80 -8.43
N VAL A 71 18.56 23.32 -9.30
CA VAL A 71 18.90 24.22 -10.41
C VAL A 71 19.64 25.49 -9.95
N TRP A 72 19.52 25.83 -8.67
CA TRP A 72 20.09 27.05 -8.08
C TRP A 72 21.54 26.84 -7.62
N LEU A 73 22.02 25.60 -7.59
CA LEU A 73 23.40 25.27 -7.25
C LEU A 73 24.32 25.40 -8.47
N ARG A 74 25.53 25.89 -8.24
CA ARG A 74 26.59 25.89 -9.27
C ARG A 74 27.75 24.99 -8.84
N PRO A 75 28.20 24.06 -9.72
CA PRO A 75 29.45 23.35 -9.50
C PRO A 75 30.64 24.33 -9.52
N THR A 76 31.60 24.14 -8.60
CA THR A 76 32.83 24.96 -8.51
C THR A 76 34.02 24.35 -9.27
N THR A 77 33.84 23.22 -9.94
CA THR A 77 34.89 22.63 -10.77
C THR A 77 35.26 23.62 -11.88
N HIS A 78 36.57 23.90 -12.02
CA HIS A 78 37.19 24.84 -12.97
C HIS A 78 36.96 24.55 -14.47
N GLY A 79 36.00 23.69 -14.83
CA GLY A 79 35.38 23.67 -16.16
C GLY A 79 34.00 24.27 -16.00
N GLY A 80 33.75 25.44 -16.58
CA GLY A 80 32.43 26.06 -16.57
C GLY A 80 31.36 25.05 -16.97
N GLN A 81 30.10 25.24 -16.52
CA GLN A 81 28.97 24.48 -17.05
C GLN A 81 29.17 24.36 -18.56
N ASP A 82 29.41 23.14 -19.06
CA ASP A 82 29.63 22.93 -20.49
C ASP A 82 28.44 23.60 -21.17
N ALA A 83 28.66 24.58 -22.06
CA ALA A 83 27.56 25.31 -22.71
C ALA A 83 26.53 24.33 -23.29
N ALA A 84 27.01 23.19 -23.82
CA ALA A 84 26.21 22.06 -24.29
C ALA A 84 25.26 21.44 -23.24
N SER A 85 25.54 21.49 -21.94
CA SER A 85 24.65 21.03 -20.88
C SER A 85 23.48 21.98 -20.64
N VAL A 86 23.73 23.29 -20.69
CA VAL A 86 22.70 24.33 -20.56
C VAL A 86 21.81 24.34 -21.80
N ASP A 87 22.41 24.24 -22.99
CA ASP A 87 21.69 24.18 -24.27
C ASP A 87 20.75 22.96 -24.33
N ARG A 88 21.19 21.79 -23.82
CA ARG A 88 20.35 20.58 -23.75
C ARG A 88 19.15 20.72 -22.82
N ILE A 89 19.33 21.36 -21.66
CA ILE A 89 18.22 21.63 -20.74
C ILE A 89 17.26 22.64 -21.36
N GLU A 90 17.78 23.68 -22.00
CA GLU A 90 16.97 24.68 -22.70
C GLU A 90 16.14 24.06 -23.83
N GLU A 91 16.75 23.20 -24.65
CA GLU A 91 16.06 22.49 -25.73
C GLU A 91 14.96 21.56 -25.18
N ALA A 92 15.25 20.81 -24.11
CA ALA A 92 14.27 19.95 -23.45
C ALA A 92 13.08 20.75 -22.89
N VAL A 93 13.33 21.88 -22.23
CA VAL A 93 12.28 22.75 -21.69
C VAL A 93 11.45 23.37 -22.81
N LYS A 94 12.07 23.82 -23.90
CA LYS A 94 11.34 24.33 -25.08
C LYS A 94 10.43 23.28 -25.68
N LYS A 95 10.90 22.04 -25.81
CA LYS A 95 10.10 20.91 -26.31
C LYS A 95 8.92 20.60 -25.37
N PHE A 96 9.15 20.59 -24.05
CA PHE A 96 8.08 20.40 -23.07
C PHE A 96 7.00 21.49 -23.17
N ILE A 97 7.41 22.76 -23.24
CA ILE A 97 6.48 23.89 -23.36
C ILE A 97 5.66 23.76 -24.65
N HIS A 98 6.32 23.43 -25.77
CA HIS A 98 5.64 23.23 -27.04
C HIS A 98 4.58 22.11 -26.95
N ASP A 99 4.96 20.95 -26.42
CA ASP A 99 4.04 19.81 -26.25
C ASP A 99 2.87 20.14 -25.31
N LEU A 100 3.13 20.93 -24.26
CA LEU A 100 2.13 21.35 -23.28
C LEU A 100 1.14 22.38 -23.86
N VAL A 101 1.62 23.34 -24.65
CA VAL A 101 0.77 24.31 -25.34
C VAL A 101 -0.14 23.61 -26.34
N ASP A 102 0.41 22.69 -27.13
CA ASP A 102 -0.35 21.93 -28.12
C ASP A 102 -1.44 21.10 -27.42
N LEU A 103 -1.07 20.40 -26.35
CA LEU A 103 -2.01 19.60 -25.57
C LEU A 103 -3.08 20.45 -24.86
N ASN A 104 -2.71 21.62 -24.33
CA ASN A 104 -3.67 22.54 -23.75
C ASN A 104 -4.69 23.02 -24.79
N SER A 105 -4.26 23.32 -26.01
CA SER A 105 -5.18 23.73 -27.08
C SER A 105 -6.21 22.64 -27.41
N THR A 106 -5.80 21.36 -27.43
CA THR A 106 -6.71 20.23 -27.68
C THR A 106 -7.72 20.01 -26.54
N VAL A 107 -7.28 20.20 -25.29
CA VAL A 107 -8.15 20.08 -24.10
C VAL A 107 -9.12 21.26 -24.02
N GLU A 108 -8.66 22.46 -24.36
CA GLU A 108 -9.51 23.66 -24.42
C GLU A 108 -10.58 23.52 -25.50
N GLU A 109 -10.24 23.02 -26.68
CA GLU A 109 -11.20 22.72 -27.74
C GLU A 109 -12.23 21.67 -27.27
N LEU A 110 -11.79 20.61 -26.59
CA LEU A 110 -12.65 19.59 -26.00
C LEU A 110 -13.63 20.22 -24.98
N GLN A 111 -13.12 21.09 -24.11
CA GLN A 111 -13.92 21.79 -23.10
C GLN A 111 -14.98 22.70 -23.74
N LEU A 112 -14.61 23.43 -24.79
CA LEU A 112 -15.54 24.30 -25.54
C LEU A 112 -16.60 23.50 -26.30
N LEU A 113 -16.24 22.34 -26.87
CA LEU A 113 -17.17 21.44 -27.55
C LEU A 113 -18.14 20.77 -26.58
N ALA A 114 -17.65 20.34 -25.42
CA ALA A 114 -18.52 19.91 -24.33
C ALA A 114 -19.47 21.04 -23.91
N ALA A 115 -19.00 22.27 -23.74
CA ALA A 115 -19.86 23.39 -23.34
C ALA A 115 -20.94 23.76 -24.38
N ARG A 116 -20.69 23.58 -25.68
CA ARG A 116 -21.65 23.92 -26.77
C ARG A 116 -22.75 22.87 -27.01
N ALA A 117 -22.48 21.59 -26.74
CA ALA A 117 -23.37 20.48 -27.07
C ALA A 117 -24.70 20.46 -26.28
N PHE A 118 -24.83 21.22 -25.18
CA PHE A 118 -25.81 20.93 -24.12
C PHE A 118 -26.83 22.06 -23.85
N LYS A 119 -27.18 22.88 -24.85
CA LYS A 119 -28.12 24.01 -24.71
C LYS A 119 -29.62 23.67 -24.84
N THR A 120 -30.05 22.42 -24.67
CA THR A 120 -31.46 22.01 -24.88
C THR A 120 -32.17 21.52 -23.61
N ASP A 121 -33.42 21.96 -23.47
CA ASP A 121 -34.14 22.21 -22.23
C ASP A 121 -34.96 21.00 -21.69
N LYS A 122 -34.52 19.76 -21.89
CA LYS A 122 -35.30 18.58 -21.42
C LYS A 122 -34.48 17.44 -20.81
N ILE A 123 -34.62 17.35 -19.49
CA ILE A 123 -34.67 16.23 -18.54
C ILE A 123 -34.26 14.83 -19.08
N GLU A 124 -33.31 14.22 -18.33
CA GLU A 124 -32.88 12.81 -18.29
C GLU A 124 -31.93 12.32 -19.42
N LYS A 125 -30.65 12.01 -19.14
CA LYS A 125 -30.10 10.85 -18.41
C LYS A 125 -28.57 11.03 -18.31
N THR A 126 -27.97 10.63 -17.19
CA THR A 126 -26.53 10.45 -16.91
C THR A 126 -25.56 10.63 -18.12
N PRO A 127 -24.55 11.52 -18.02
CA PRO A 127 -23.62 11.76 -19.11
C PRO A 127 -22.89 10.46 -19.51
N PRO A 128 -22.69 10.20 -20.82
CA PRO A 128 -22.05 9.00 -21.31
C PRO A 128 -20.65 8.85 -20.71
N HIS A 129 -20.46 7.73 -20.02
CA HIS A 129 -19.24 7.32 -19.35
C HIS A 129 -18.07 7.18 -20.32
N SER A 130 -17.00 7.89 -20.04
CA SER A 130 -15.83 8.05 -20.90
C SER A 130 -14.63 7.26 -20.37
N GLN A 131 -14.61 5.95 -20.65
CA GLN A 131 -13.38 5.14 -20.49
C GLN A 131 -12.18 5.82 -21.20
N LYS A 132 -12.45 6.54 -22.29
CA LYS A 132 -11.49 7.38 -23.02
C LYS A 132 -11.04 8.64 -22.25
N LEU A 133 -11.90 9.33 -21.50
CA LEU A 133 -11.52 10.51 -20.69
C LEU A 133 -10.65 10.10 -19.49
N ARG A 134 -10.95 8.93 -18.91
CA ARG A 134 -10.10 8.35 -17.88
C ARG A 134 -8.72 8.01 -18.41
N ALA A 135 -8.66 7.31 -19.55
CA ALA A 135 -7.39 7.00 -20.22
C ALA A 135 -6.62 8.29 -20.57
N LEU A 136 -7.33 9.33 -21.05
CA LEU A 136 -6.75 10.64 -21.30
C LEU A 136 -6.08 11.21 -20.05
N PHE A 137 -6.77 11.20 -18.89
CA PHE A 137 -6.17 11.69 -17.64
C PHE A 137 -4.94 10.88 -17.21
N GLU A 138 -4.99 9.55 -17.36
CA GLU A 138 -3.85 8.67 -17.04
C GLU A 138 -2.63 8.98 -17.93
N GLU A 139 -2.83 9.23 -19.22
CA GLU A 139 -1.76 9.63 -20.15
C GLU A 139 -1.23 11.04 -19.87
N LEU A 140 -2.10 12.00 -19.51
CA LEU A 140 -1.68 13.34 -19.10
C LEU A 140 -0.81 13.32 -17.84
N ALA A 141 -1.21 12.58 -16.82
CA ALA A 141 -0.42 12.43 -15.60
C ALA A 141 0.93 11.75 -15.91
N SER A 142 0.92 10.72 -16.75
CA SER A 142 2.14 10.02 -17.19
C SER A 142 3.08 10.97 -17.94
N PHE A 143 2.57 11.83 -18.82
CA PHE A 143 3.33 12.85 -19.52
C PHE A 143 4.06 13.80 -18.55
N TYR A 144 3.37 14.36 -17.55
CA TYR A 144 4.00 15.26 -16.56
C TYR A 144 5.08 14.56 -15.73
N ILE A 145 4.83 13.32 -15.30
CA ILE A 145 5.78 12.55 -14.49
C ILE A 145 7.03 12.21 -15.30
N LEU A 146 6.86 11.78 -16.56
CA LEU A 146 7.98 11.44 -17.44
C LEU A 146 8.85 12.66 -17.74
N TRP A 147 8.25 13.83 -17.98
CA TRP A 147 9.00 15.07 -18.17
C TRP A 147 9.74 15.55 -16.92
N GLY A 148 9.14 15.40 -15.73
CA GLY A 148 9.83 15.65 -14.46
C GLY A 148 11.06 14.74 -14.29
N SER A 149 10.92 13.45 -14.62
CA SER A 149 12.03 12.48 -14.60
C SER A 149 13.12 12.82 -15.62
N HIS A 150 12.73 13.22 -16.84
CA HIS A 150 13.66 13.63 -17.90
C HIS A 150 14.54 14.81 -17.48
N LEU A 151 13.95 15.84 -16.88
CA LEU A 151 14.70 17.02 -16.39
C LEU A 151 15.63 16.67 -15.22
N SER A 152 15.22 15.79 -14.30
CA SER A 152 16.09 15.29 -13.22
C SER A 152 17.31 14.54 -13.77
N LEU A 153 17.12 13.68 -14.79
CA LEU A 153 18.22 12.96 -15.42
C LEU A 153 19.19 13.89 -16.16
N LEU A 154 18.69 14.94 -16.82
CA LEU A 154 19.56 15.96 -17.43
C LEU A 154 20.40 16.71 -16.39
N ASN A 155 19.82 17.01 -15.22
CA ASN A 155 20.57 17.59 -14.10
C ASN A 155 21.65 16.64 -13.55
N ARG A 156 21.45 15.32 -13.63
CA ARG A 156 22.49 14.34 -13.25
C ARG A 156 23.61 14.26 -14.27
N LEU A 157 23.29 14.35 -15.56
CA LEU A 157 24.27 14.32 -16.63
C LEU A 157 25.21 15.54 -16.58
N SER A 158 24.69 16.72 -16.21
CA SER A 158 25.49 17.95 -16.10
C SER A 158 26.53 17.94 -14.97
N LEU A 159 26.38 17.07 -13.97
CA LEU A 159 27.35 16.88 -12.86
C LEU A 159 28.37 15.78 -13.11
N ALA A 160 28.08 14.88 -14.05
CA ALA A 160 28.82 13.64 -14.27
C ALA A 160 30.17 13.85 -14.99
N THR A 161 30.55 15.08 -15.33
CA THR A 161 31.70 15.38 -16.19
C THR A 161 33.07 15.37 -15.48
N ALA A 162 33.17 14.89 -14.23
CA ALA A 162 34.39 15.04 -13.41
C ALA A 162 35.21 13.76 -13.11
N SER A 163 34.91 12.55 -13.64
CA SER A 163 35.71 11.34 -13.36
C SER A 163 35.68 10.28 -14.49
N LYS A 164 36.75 9.45 -14.59
CA LYS A 164 36.89 8.40 -15.63
C LYS A 164 35.92 7.22 -15.46
N ASP A 165 35.47 6.92 -14.24
CA ASP A 165 34.41 5.93 -14.00
C ASP A 165 33.03 6.43 -14.47
N THR A 166 32.93 7.72 -14.75
CA THR A 166 31.68 8.40 -15.07
C THR A 166 31.28 8.28 -16.55
N ILE A 167 32.17 7.82 -17.44
CA ILE A 167 31.87 7.64 -18.88
C ILE A 167 30.85 6.53 -19.12
N ARG A 168 30.99 5.37 -18.42
CA ARG A 168 29.99 4.29 -18.52
C ARG A 168 28.64 4.71 -17.92
N GLN A 169 28.68 5.55 -16.89
CA GLN A 169 27.48 6.05 -16.22
C GLN A 169 26.77 7.13 -17.05
N SER A 170 27.52 7.98 -17.76
CA SER A 170 26.97 8.98 -18.68
C SER A 170 26.31 8.34 -19.89
N ASP A 171 26.87 7.26 -20.44
CA ASP A 171 26.26 6.53 -21.56
C ASP A 171 24.94 5.87 -21.15
N PHE A 172 24.89 5.28 -19.95
CA PHE A 172 23.66 4.72 -19.38
C PHE A 172 22.59 5.79 -19.18
N ILE A 173 22.94 6.92 -18.56
CA ILE A 173 22.02 8.04 -18.32
C ILE A 173 21.53 8.62 -19.65
N THR A 174 22.40 8.78 -20.64
CA THR A 174 22.03 9.30 -21.98
C THR A 174 21.02 8.37 -22.68
N LYS A 175 21.22 7.05 -22.59
CA LYS A 175 20.27 6.08 -23.12
C LYS A 175 18.92 6.14 -22.40
N GLU A 176 18.93 6.27 -21.07
CA GLU A 176 17.72 6.38 -20.24
C GLU A 176 16.94 7.67 -20.54
N ILE A 177 17.64 8.78 -20.80
CA ILE A 177 17.05 10.05 -21.26
C ILE A 177 16.30 9.84 -22.57
N THR A 178 16.93 9.22 -23.58
CA THR A 178 16.27 8.99 -24.89
C THR A 178 15.05 8.06 -24.79
N ASP A 179 15.07 7.07 -23.90
CA ASP A 179 13.92 6.18 -23.65
C ASP A 179 12.75 6.93 -23.01
N ILE A 180 13.03 7.73 -21.97
CA ILE A 180 11.99 8.50 -21.27
C ILE A 180 11.42 9.58 -22.19
N GLU A 181 12.25 10.23 -23.00
CA GLU A 181 11.80 11.19 -24.00
C GLU A 181 10.85 10.54 -25.02
N GLY A 182 11.21 9.36 -25.52
CA GLY A 182 10.35 8.58 -26.43
C GLY A 182 9.01 8.20 -25.79
N ARG A 183 9.02 7.78 -24.52
CA ARG A 183 7.81 7.45 -23.75
C ARG A 183 6.94 8.68 -23.49
N ALA A 184 7.54 9.84 -23.18
CA ALA A 184 6.83 11.09 -22.98
C ALA A 184 6.15 11.57 -24.27
N SER A 185 6.88 11.53 -25.40
CA SER A 185 6.30 11.84 -26.71
C SER A 185 5.18 10.86 -27.09
N TRP A 186 5.29 9.58 -26.73
CA TRP A 186 4.23 8.60 -26.96
C TRP A 186 2.98 8.89 -26.13
N ALA A 187 3.13 9.17 -24.83
CA ALA A 187 2.02 9.54 -23.95
C ALA A 187 1.30 10.82 -24.42
N SER A 188 2.06 11.83 -24.87
CA SER A 188 1.49 13.05 -25.48
C SER A 188 0.67 12.75 -26.74
N ARG A 189 1.18 11.87 -27.61
CA ARG A 189 0.47 11.47 -28.83
C ARG A 189 -0.78 10.65 -28.53
N ASP A 190 -0.71 9.72 -27.56
CA ASP A 190 -1.85 8.90 -27.17
C ASP A 190 -2.95 9.76 -26.52
N ALA A 191 -2.56 10.72 -25.66
CA ALA A 191 -3.47 11.72 -25.12
C ALA A 191 -4.20 12.50 -26.23
N LYS A 192 -3.48 12.93 -27.29
CA LYS A 192 -4.12 13.60 -28.45
C LYS A 192 -5.09 12.70 -29.19
N LEU A 193 -4.72 11.44 -29.44
CA LEU A 193 -5.61 10.47 -30.11
C LEU A 193 -6.86 10.18 -29.28
N LEU A 194 -6.72 10.08 -27.96
CA LEU A 194 -7.84 9.92 -27.04
C LEU A 194 -8.72 11.17 -27.01
N ALA A 195 -8.13 12.37 -27.00
CA ALA A 195 -8.88 13.63 -27.06
C ALA A 195 -9.68 13.77 -28.37
N GLU A 196 -9.06 13.48 -29.53
CA GLU A 196 -9.75 13.45 -30.83
C GLU A 196 -10.83 12.37 -30.89
N GLY A 197 -10.57 11.21 -30.29
CA GLY A 197 -11.56 10.14 -30.16
C GLY A 197 -12.74 10.48 -29.24
N ILE A 198 -12.55 11.37 -28.26
CA ILE A 198 -13.64 11.90 -27.43
C ILE A 198 -14.39 13.00 -28.20
N LYS A 199 -13.67 13.85 -28.92
CA LYS A 199 -14.25 14.87 -29.80
C LYS A 199 -15.16 14.26 -30.85
N SER A 200 -14.72 13.20 -31.53
CA SER A 200 -15.56 12.47 -32.49
C SER A 200 -16.82 11.92 -31.82
N ASP A 201 -16.69 11.32 -30.63
CA ASP A 201 -17.83 10.77 -29.89
C ASP A 201 -18.83 11.89 -29.53
N ILE A 202 -18.34 13.03 -29.02
CA ILE A 202 -19.18 14.20 -28.68
C ILE A 202 -19.90 14.71 -29.93
N THR A 203 -19.21 14.83 -31.07
CA THR A 203 -19.84 15.30 -32.33
C THR A 203 -20.90 14.33 -32.87
N VAL A 204 -20.69 13.02 -32.74
CA VAL A 204 -21.67 12.00 -33.11
C VAL A 204 -22.88 12.04 -32.18
N LEU A 205 -22.65 12.23 -30.87
CA LEU A 205 -23.72 12.41 -29.88
C LEU A 205 -24.56 13.66 -30.20
N THR A 206 -23.94 14.81 -30.53
CA THR A 206 -24.68 16.03 -30.90
C THR A 206 -25.45 15.92 -32.21
N ASN A 207 -24.99 15.12 -33.17
CA ASN A 207 -25.67 14.97 -34.46
C ASN A 207 -26.81 13.93 -34.38
N THR A 208 -26.66 12.87 -33.57
CA THR A 208 -27.69 11.84 -33.38
C THR A 208 -28.85 12.29 -32.48
N THR A 209 -28.65 13.30 -31.62
CA THR A 209 -29.75 13.93 -30.85
C THR A 209 -30.76 14.70 -31.72
N SER A 210 -30.47 14.96 -32.99
CA SER A 210 -31.44 15.58 -33.90
C SER A 210 -32.53 14.61 -34.39
N THR A 211 -32.33 13.28 -34.26
CA THR A 211 -33.24 12.27 -34.82
C THR A 211 -33.71 11.19 -33.85
N ALA A 212 -33.14 11.07 -32.66
CA ALA A 212 -33.58 10.09 -31.66
C ALA A 212 -33.93 10.77 -30.32
N GLU A 213 -35.20 10.74 -29.96
CA GLU A 213 -35.68 11.10 -28.62
C GLU A 213 -34.99 10.23 -27.56
N GLY A 214 -34.31 10.89 -26.62
CA GLY A 214 -34.00 10.34 -25.31
C GLY A 214 -32.58 9.82 -25.12
N LEU A 215 -31.64 10.73 -24.81
CA LEU A 215 -30.51 10.56 -23.88
C LEU A 215 -29.78 11.92 -23.82
N GLY A 216 -30.34 12.87 -23.09
CA GLY A 216 -29.72 14.18 -22.87
C GLY A 216 -28.57 14.03 -21.87
N ALA A 217 -27.34 14.15 -22.34
CA ALA A 217 -26.16 14.25 -21.49
C ALA A 217 -26.03 15.69 -20.96
N GLU A 218 -25.72 15.82 -19.68
CA GLU A 218 -25.75 17.09 -18.94
C GLU A 218 -24.39 17.81 -18.99
N ALA A 219 -24.40 19.15 -19.02
CA ALA A 219 -23.18 19.93 -18.90
C ALA A 219 -22.69 19.87 -17.45
N VAL A 220 -21.51 19.29 -17.26
CA VAL A 220 -20.96 18.97 -15.96
C VAL A 220 -19.83 19.95 -15.62
N GLY A 221 -19.90 20.57 -14.45
CA GLY A 221 -18.85 21.46 -13.94
C GLY A 221 -17.53 20.74 -13.67
N ALA A 222 -16.42 21.49 -13.61
CA ALA A 222 -15.11 20.94 -13.26
C ALA A 222 -15.13 20.27 -11.87
N GLU A 223 -15.93 20.80 -10.96
CA GLU A 223 -16.16 20.29 -9.61
C GLU A 223 -16.73 18.87 -9.62
N PHE A 224 -17.73 18.61 -10.46
CA PHE A 224 -18.27 17.28 -10.64
C PHE A 224 -17.26 16.33 -11.30
N LEU A 225 -16.45 16.78 -12.28
CA LEU A 225 -15.45 15.91 -12.87
C LEU A 225 -14.42 15.45 -11.83
N VAL A 226 -13.98 16.36 -10.96
CA VAL A 226 -13.11 16.03 -9.83
C VAL A 226 -13.82 15.10 -8.85
N LEU A 227 -15.11 15.34 -8.54
CA LEU A 227 -15.92 14.46 -7.70
C LEU A 227 -16.01 13.04 -8.29
N ALA A 228 -16.26 12.96 -9.58
CA ALA A 228 -16.33 11.71 -10.32
C ALA A 228 -14.99 10.98 -10.29
N LEU A 229 -13.87 11.66 -10.50
CA LEU A 229 -12.55 11.06 -10.40
C LEU A 229 -12.28 10.52 -8.99
N VAL A 230 -12.52 11.34 -7.94
CA VAL A 230 -12.31 10.95 -6.54
C VAL A 230 -13.16 9.73 -6.19
N LEU A 231 -14.45 9.73 -6.51
CA LEU A 231 -15.36 8.65 -6.17
C LEU A 231 -15.10 7.38 -7.00
N ASN A 232 -14.72 7.49 -8.27
CA ASN A 232 -14.38 6.34 -9.11
C ASN A 232 -13.04 5.71 -8.72
N LEU A 233 -12.06 6.51 -8.29
CA LEU A 233 -10.81 5.99 -7.73
C LEU A 233 -11.06 5.19 -6.45
N GLN A 234 -11.95 5.68 -5.58
CA GLN A 234 -12.34 5.01 -4.36
C GLN A 234 -13.15 3.72 -4.61
N SER A 235 -14.05 3.74 -5.59
CA SER A 235 -14.85 2.57 -5.94
C SER A 235 -14.15 1.62 -6.91
N ARG A 236 -12.85 1.81 -7.19
CA ARG A 236 -12.10 0.89 -8.05
C ARG A 236 -11.95 -0.43 -7.30
N PRO A 237 -12.58 -1.53 -7.76
CA PRO A 237 -12.21 -2.84 -7.23
C PRO A 237 -10.73 -3.06 -7.56
N LEU A 238 -9.90 -3.35 -6.56
CA LEU A 238 -8.57 -3.90 -6.83
C LEU A 238 -8.80 -5.28 -7.42
N LYS A 239 -8.84 -5.33 -8.74
CA LYS A 239 -9.01 -6.57 -9.51
C LYS A 239 -7.74 -7.38 -9.34
N ILE A 240 -7.77 -8.33 -8.41
CA ILE A 240 -6.64 -9.25 -8.23
C ILE A 240 -6.74 -10.28 -9.35
N ALA A 241 -5.74 -10.31 -10.24
CA ALA A 241 -5.66 -11.28 -11.31
C ALA A 241 -5.67 -12.69 -10.72
N LYS A 242 -6.68 -13.48 -11.09
CA LYS A 242 -6.77 -14.89 -10.69
C LYS A 242 -5.57 -15.63 -11.27
N ASN A 243 -4.67 -16.15 -10.42
CA ASN A 243 -3.61 -17.07 -10.86
C ASN A 243 -4.24 -18.41 -11.24
N ILE A 244 -4.79 -18.49 -12.45
CA ILE A 244 -5.28 -19.75 -13.03
C ILE A 244 -4.05 -20.48 -13.58
N LYS A 245 -3.58 -21.49 -12.84
CA LYS A 245 -2.85 -22.61 -13.44
C LYS A 245 -3.89 -23.40 -14.21
N ASP A 246 -4.05 -23.12 -15.50
CA ASP A 246 -4.42 -24.08 -16.55
C ASP A 246 -4.73 -23.33 -17.86
N ASP A 247 -4.24 -23.94 -18.94
CA ASP A 247 -3.86 -23.36 -20.23
C ASP A 247 -5.04 -22.98 -21.16
N LYS A 248 -6.18 -22.55 -20.61
CA LYS A 248 -7.35 -22.10 -21.42
C LYS A 248 -8.10 -20.96 -20.73
N ALA A 249 -7.47 -19.79 -20.66
CA ALA A 249 -8.13 -18.58 -20.18
C ALA A 249 -8.99 -17.95 -21.27
N ASN A 250 -10.31 -18.11 -21.17
CA ASN A 250 -11.24 -17.20 -21.84
C ASN A 250 -11.10 -15.83 -21.17
N ARG A 251 -10.85 -14.79 -21.98
CA ARG A 251 -10.32 -13.46 -21.61
C ARG A 251 -11.21 -12.58 -20.70
N ARG A 252 -12.21 -13.13 -20.00
CA ARG A 252 -13.22 -12.35 -19.23
C ARG A 252 -13.53 -12.82 -17.79
N ASP A 253 -12.92 -13.90 -17.28
CA ASP A 253 -13.31 -14.50 -15.98
C ASP A 253 -12.34 -14.27 -14.80
N GLY A 254 -11.41 -13.34 -14.93
CA GLY A 254 -10.21 -13.28 -14.07
C GLY A 254 -10.16 -12.17 -13.02
N GLU A 255 -11.25 -11.48 -12.72
CA GLU A 255 -11.24 -10.28 -11.87
C GLU A 255 -12.17 -10.48 -10.67
N MET A 256 -11.60 -10.71 -9.48
CA MET A 256 -12.38 -10.86 -8.25
C MET A 256 -12.38 -9.54 -7.47
N GLU A 257 -13.54 -9.17 -6.94
CA GLU A 257 -13.66 -8.01 -6.06
C GLU A 257 -12.91 -8.25 -4.74
N VAL A 258 -12.36 -7.20 -4.13
CA VAL A 258 -11.56 -7.30 -2.89
C VAL A 258 -12.35 -8.01 -1.79
N VAL A 259 -13.62 -7.61 -1.60
CA VAL A 259 -14.50 -8.20 -0.59
C VAL A 259 -14.71 -9.69 -0.86
N GLU A 260 -14.99 -10.07 -2.10
CA GLU A 260 -15.18 -11.47 -2.50
C GLU A 260 -13.89 -12.31 -2.27
N THR A 261 -12.73 -11.69 -2.49
CA THR A 261 -11.43 -12.33 -2.22
C THR A 261 -11.26 -12.66 -0.74
N TYR A 262 -11.55 -11.69 0.13
CA TYR A 262 -11.47 -11.88 1.57
C TYR A 262 -12.55 -12.85 2.08
N GLN A 263 -13.76 -12.82 1.51
CA GLN A 263 -14.81 -13.80 1.81
C GLN A 263 -14.36 -15.23 1.49
N ASN A 264 -13.79 -15.45 0.30
CA ASN A 264 -13.26 -16.75 -0.12
C ASN A 264 -12.09 -17.21 0.76
N TYR A 265 -11.20 -16.28 1.13
CA TYR A 265 -10.09 -16.59 2.02
C TYR A 265 -10.56 -16.97 3.43
N VAL A 266 -11.50 -16.23 4.01
CA VAL A 266 -12.11 -16.54 5.31
C VAL A 266 -12.88 -17.87 5.27
N ALA A 267 -13.60 -18.15 4.17
CA ALA A 267 -14.26 -19.44 3.99
C ALA A 267 -13.25 -20.60 3.97
N LYS A 268 -12.10 -20.43 3.29
CA LYS A 268 -11.02 -21.40 3.29
C LYS A 268 -10.42 -21.59 4.69
N LEU A 269 -10.17 -20.51 5.42
CA LEU A 269 -9.72 -20.58 6.81
C LEU A 269 -10.73 -21.30 7.70
N HIS A 270 -12.03 -21.06 7.51
CA HIS A 270 -13.10 -21.72 8.25
C HIS A 270 -13.09 -23.24 8.01
N ILE A 271 -12.93 -23.68 6.77
CA ILE A 271 -12.80 -25.10 6.43
C ILE A 271 -11.55 -25.70 7.07
N GLN A 272 -10.42 -24.97 7.06
CA GLN A 272 -9.17 -25.44 7.66
C GLN A 272 -9.26 -25.52 9.18
N ALA A 273 -9.91 -24.56 9.84
CA ALA A 273 -10.17 -24.55 11.27
C ALA A 273 -10.93 -25.79 11.71
N ASN A 274 -12.03 -26.11 11.00
CA ASN A 274 -12.89 -27.23 11.36
C ASN A 274 -12.21 -28.59 11.06
N ARG A 275 -11.38 -28.68 10.02
CA ARG A 275 -10.71 -29.94 9.66
C ARG A 275 -9.44 -30.23 10.44
N ARG A 276 -8.61 -29.20 10.69
CA ARG A 276 -7.27 -29.34 11.30
C ARG A 276 -6.94 -28.10 12.15
N PRO A 277 -7.46 -28.02 13.37
CA PRO A 277 -7.10 -26.95 14.30
C PRO A 277 -5.60 -27.02 14.62
N ARG A 278 -4.88 -25.94 14.30
CA ARG A 278 -3.43 -25.80 14.53
C ARG A 278 -3.14 -24.41 15.08
N LYS A 279 -2.14 -24.30 15.96
CA LYS A 279 -1.70 -23.00 16.52
C LYS A 279 -1.34 -21.97 15.44
N ARG A 280 -0.74 -22.41 14.32
CA ARG A 280 -0.40 -21.53 13.19
C ARG A 280 -1.61 -20.85 12.57
N LEU A 281 -2.77 -21.52 12.54
CA LEU A 281 -4.00 -20.97 11.96
C LEU A 281 -4.47 -19.71 12.73
N PHE A 282 -4.15 -19.60 14.01
CA PHE A 282 -4.45 -18.41 14.81
C PHE A 282 -3.69 -17.17 14.32
N LEU A 283 -2.44 -17.35 13.87
CA LEU A 283 -1.64 -16.28 13.26
C LEU A 283 -2.24 -15.87 11.92
N ASP A 284 -2.61 -16.85 11.09
CA ASP A 284 -3.23 -16.58 9.78
C ASP A 284 -4.57 -15.85 9.93
N ILE A 285 -5.41 -16.24 10.91
CA ILE A 285 -6.67 -15.53 11.21
C ILE A 285 -6.39 -14.11 11.72
N SER A 286 -5.37 -13.93 12.57
CA SER A 286 -5.02 -12.60 13.09
C SER A 286 -4.45 -11.67 12.01
N ALA A 287 -3.69 -12.20 11.06
CA ALA A 287 -3.19 -11.43 9.91
C ALA A 287 -4.35 -10.91 9.04
N VAL A 288 -5.34 -11.76 8.73
CA VAL A 288 -6.54 -11.31 7.98
C VAL A 288 -7.32 -10.25 8.73
N GLN A 289 -7.42 -10.40 10.06
CA GLN A 289 -8.08 -9.42 10.90
C GLN A 289 -7.40 -8.05 10.81
N GLU A 290 -6.06 -8.01 10.90
CA GLU A 290 -5.27 -6.79 10.74
C GLU A 290 -5.43 -6.19 9.34
N GLU A 291 -5.45 -7.02 8.29
CA GLU A 291 -5.67 -6.55 6.92
C GLU A 291 -7.07 -5.93 6.74
N ILE A 292 -8.13 -6.57 7.27
CA ILE A 292 -9.49 -6.01 7.22
C ILE A 292 -9.56 -4.69 7.99
N ASP A 293 -8.93 -4.60 9.16
CA ASP A 293 -8.89 -3.37 9.95
C ASP A 293 -8.14 -2.25 9.20
N ALA A 294 -7.02 -2.57 8.53
CA ALA A 294 -6.29 -1.63 7.69
C ALA A 294 -7.14 -1.13 6.50
N LEU A 295 -7.88 -2.01 5.83
CA LEU A 295 -8.80 -1.63 4.75
C LEU A 295 -9.89 -0.69 5.23
N ARG A 296 -10.43 -0.91 6.43
CA ARG A 296 -11.44 -0.03 7.03
C ARG A 296 -10.88 1.35 7.35
N VAL A 297 -9.67 1.43 7.90
CA VAL A 297 -8.97 2.71 8.16
C VAL A 297 -8.74 3.47 6.84
N MET A 298 -8.22 2.80 5.82
CA MET A 298 -8.02 3.39 4.49
C MET A 298 -9.35 3.89 3.90
N GLY A 299 -10.40 3.08 4.01
CA GLY A 299 -11.74 3.46 3.65
C GLY A 299 -12.13 4.75 4.37
N ASN A 300 -12.06 4.81 5.69
CA ASN A 300 -12.44 6.00 6.46
C ASN A 300 -11.70 7.27 5.99
N CYS A 301 -10.40 7.20 5.75
CA CYS A 301 -9.63 8.32 5.19
C CYS A 301 -10.18 8.79 3.84
N GLN A 302 -10.49 7.86 2.93
CA GLN A 302 -11.11 8.17 1.64
C GLN A 302 -12.48 8.88 1.82
N TRP A 303 -13.26 8.51 2.83
CA TRP A 303 -14.55 9.14 3.11
C TRP A 303 -14.38 10.58 3.55
N VAL A 304 -13.44 10.81 4.46
CA VAL A 304 -13.14 12.15 4.97
C VAL A 304 -12.75 13.07 3.82
N VAL A 305 -11.91 12.59 2.88
CA VAL A 305 -11.52 13.36 1.69
C VAL A 305 -12.74 13.69 0.82
N ALA A 306 -13.58 12.70 0.49
CA ALA A 306 -14.77 12.92 -0.33
C ALA A 306 -15.79 13.84 0.36
N ASN A 307 -15.99 13.69 1.67
CA ASN A 307 -16.89 14.52 2.46
C ASN A 307 -16.39 15.96 2.59
N ASN A 308 -15.08 16.16 2.79
CA ASN A 308 -14.47 17.49 2.79
C ASN A 308 -14.59 18.15 1.42
N PHE A 309 -14.39 17.39 0.34
CA PHE A 309 -14.57 17.89 -1.02
C PHE A 309 -16.02 18.28 -1.31
N MET A 310 -16.98 17.43 -0.91
CA MET A 310 -18.40 17.78 -1.00
C MET A 310 -18.68 19.08 -0.24
N ARG A 311 -18.21 19.21 1.01
CA ARG A 311 -18.33 20.43 1.82
C ARG A 311 -17.76 21.69 1.16
N LEU A 312 -16.65 21.56 0.44
CA LEU A 312 -16.04 22.68 -0.30
C LEU A 312 -16.88 23.14 -1.49
N ILE A 313 -17.60 22.21 -2.12
CA ILE A 313 -18.44 22.45 -3.29
C ILE A 313 -19.82 23.01 -2.93
N TRP A 314 -20.22 23.00 -1.66
CA TRP A 314 -21.54 23.46 -1.23
C TRP A 314 -21.83 24.89 -1.73
N PRO A 315 -23.07 25.20 -2.18
CA PRO A 315 -23.42 26.52 -2.73
C PRO A 315 -23.48 27.65 -1.70
N TRP A 316 -23.62 27.32 -0.40
CA TRP A 316 -23.95 28.28 0.65
C TRP A 316 -22.81 29.11 1.26
N PRO A 317 -21.55 28.65 1.36
CA PRO A 317 -20.58 29.35 2.20
C PRO A 317 -19.85 30.51 1.49
N PHE A 318 -19.75 30.55 0.15
CA PHE A 318 -18.92 31.56 -0.54
C PHE A 318 -19.34 31.83 -2.01
N HIS A 319 -20.31 32.73 -2.25
CA HIS A 319 -20.48 33.63 -3.42
C HIS A 319 -21.97 33.96 -3.67
N LEU A 320 -22.24 35.06 -4.37
CA LEU A 320 -23.58 35.42 -4.86
C LEU A 320 -24.22 34.21 -5.55
N LEU A 321 -25.43 33.83 -5.12
CA LEU A 321 -26.17 32.69 -5.65
C LEU A 321 -26.39 32.87 -7.17
N GLU A 322 -25.58 32.20 -7.96
CA GLU A 322 -25.86 32.00 -9.38
C GLU A 322 -26.78 30.78 -9.49
N PRO A 323 -28.03 30.93 -10.00
CA PRO A 323 -29.03 29.85 -10.01
C PRO A 323 -28.54 28.58 -10.72
N THR A 324 -27.63 28.72 -11.68
CA THR A 324 -26.96 27.64 -12.41
C THR A 324 -26.11 26.73 -11.50
N ARG A 325 -25.47 27.26 -10.45
CA ARG A 325 -24.60 26.49 -9.56
C ARG A 325 -25.38 25.57 -8.62
N MET A 326 -26.60 25.98 -8.27
CA MET A 326 -27.48 25.19 -7.41
C MET A 326 -27.98 23.94 -8.12
N ASP A 327 -28.28 24.04 -9.42
CA ASP A 327 -28.70 22.90 -10.25
C ASP A 327 -27.55 21.90 -10.48
N LEU A 328 -26.35 22.41 -10.78
CA LEU A 328 -25.10 21.63 -10.84
C LEU A 328 -24.84 20.86 -9.54
N HIS A 329 -25.05 21.50 -8.40
CA HIS A 329 -24.86 20.86 -7.09
C HIS A 329 -25.83 19.73 -6.81
N LEU A 330 -27.07 19.78 -7.31
CA LEU A 330 -28.04 18.70 -7.12
C LEU A 330 -27.57 17.40 -7.78
N ILE A 331 -26.91 17.50 -8.92
CA ILE A 331 -26.38 16.36 -9.68
C ILE A 331 -25.14 15.80 -8.97
N GLU A 332 -24.24 16.68 -8.51
CA GLU A 332 -23.08 16.34 -7.68
C GLU A 332 -23.48 15.57 -6.41
N ASP A 333 -24.45 16.11 -5.67
CA ASP A 333 -24.93 15.55 -4.41
C ASP A 333 -25.65 14.21 -4.63
N ARG A 334 -26.43 14.07 -5.71
CA ARG A 334 -27.04 12.80 -6.10
C ARG A 334 -25.98 11.76 -6.46
N TYR A 335 -24.97 12.14 -7.23
CA TYR A 335 -23.88 11.25 -7.63
C TYR A 335 -23.04 10.81 -6.43
N ALA A 336 -22.67 11.75 -5.55
CA ALA A 336 -21.98 11.46 -4.29
C ALA A 336 -22.78 10.50 -3.41
N ARG A 337 -24.07 10.77 -3.17
CA ARG A 337 -24.93 9.90 -2.36
C ARG A 337 -25.01 8.48 -2.91
N SER A 338 -25.12 8.31 -4.23
CA SER A 338 -25.12 6.98 -4.86
C SER A 338 -23.84 6.20 -4.56
N HIS A 339 -22.67 6.84 -4.67
CA HIS A 339 -21.38 6.21 -4.34
C HIS A 339 -21.21 5.97 -2.84
N MET A 340 -21.67 6.90 -1.98
CA MET A 340 -21.63 6.74 -0.53
C MET A 340 -22.48 5.55 -0.06
N ASN A 341 -23.65 5.31 -0.67
CA ASN A 341 -24.49 4.16 -0.37
C ASN A 341 -23.81 2.84 -0.75
N LYS A 342 -23.23 2.74 -1.95
CA LYS A 342 -22.46 1.56 -2.38
C LYS A 342 -21.26 1.28 -1.47
N ARG A 343 -20.68 2.33 -0.93
CA ARG A 343 -19.56 2.21 0.00
C ARG A 343 -20.01 1.77 1.38
N ALA A 344 -21.16 2.25 1.86
CA ALA A 344 -21.72 1.83 3.14
C ALA A 344 -22.04 0.32 3.15
N THR A 345 -22.49 -0.23 2.02
CA THR A 345 -22.67 -1.68 1.89
C THR A 345 -21.35 -2.44 1.98
N VAL A 346 -20.29 -1.97 1.31
CA VAL A 346 -18.95 -2.57 1.40
C VAL A 346 -18.37 -2.50 2.82
N ASP A 347 -18.51 -1.38 3.51
CA ASP A 347 -18.05 -1.23 4.91
C ASP A 347 -18.81 -2.19 5.85
N SER A 348 -20.12 -2.32 5.64
CA SER A 348 -20.95 -3.31 6.35
C SER A 348 -20.46 -4.73 6.08
N ASP A 349 -20.16 -5.10 4.83
CA ASP A 349 -19.67 -6.44 4.49
C ASP A 349 -18.32 -6.74 5.15
N LEU A 350 -17.39 -5.77 5.16
CA LEU A 350 -16.11 -5.90 5.87
C LEU A 350 -16.29 -6.08 7.38
N LEU A 351 -17.24 -5.36 7.98
CA LEU A 351 -17.60 -5.53 9.39
C LEU A 351 -18.14 -6.93 9.69
N THR A 352 -19.07 -7.43 8.88
CA THR A 352 -19.57 -8.80 9.07
C THR A 352 -18.47 -9.84 8.91
N LEU A 353 -17.51 -9.61 8.02
CA LEU A 353 -16.36 -10.49 7.83
C LEU A 353 -15.42 -10.45 9.05
N ARG A 354 -15.20 -9.25 9.61
CA ARG A 354 -14.43 -9.08 10.85
C ARG A 354 -15.08 -9.83 12.01
N GLU A 355 -16.39 -9.73 12.18
CA GLU A 355 -17.13 -10.45 13.22
C GLU A 355 -17.01 -11.98 13.02
N LYS A 356 -17.22 -12.48 11.80
CA LYS A 356 -17.04 -13.91 11.47
C LYS A 356 -15.64 -14.42 11.80
N THR A 357 -14.59 -13.65 11.52
CA THR A 357 -13.21 -14.04 11.87
C THR A 357 -12.96 -14.00 13.38
N THR A 358 -13.57 -13.07 14.13
CA THR A 358 -13.45 -13.06 15.60
C THR A 358 -14.07 -14.29 16.24
N ALA A 359 -15.28 -14.68 15.81
CA ALA A 359 -15.92 -15.91 16.26
C ALA A 359 -15.08 -17.15 15.88
N LEU A 360 -14.53 -17.17 14.66
CA LEU A 360 -13.67 -18.26 14.21
C LEU A 360 -12.39 -18.37 15.06
N LYS A 361 -11.78 -17.24 15.42
CA LYS A 361 -10.58 -17.19 16.26
C LYS A 361 -10.83 -17.82 17.64
N GLU A 362 -11.94 -17.48 18.27
CA GLU A 362 -12.31 -18.02 19.58
C GLU A 362 -12.61 -19.52 19.50
N ASN A 363 -13.35 -19.96 18.48
CA ASN A 363 -13.63 -21.39 18.27
C ASN A 363 -12.34 -22.20 18.07
N VAL A 364 -11.39 -21.69 17.28
CA VAL A 364 -10.10 -22.36 17.07
C VAL A 364 -9.29 -22.41 18.37
N LYS A 365 -9.28 -21.33 19.15
CA LYS A 365 -8.59 -21.29 20.44
C LYS A 365 -9.13 -22.37 21.38
N GLN A 366 -10.45 -22.42 21.57
CA GLN A 366 -11.10 -23.42 22.43
C GLN A 366 -10.80 -24.85 21.94
N THR A 367 -10.88 -25.09 20.63
CA THR A 367 -10.61 -26.42 20.07
C THR A 367 -9.15 -26.85 20.28
N VAL A 368 -8.20 -25.92 20.15
CA VAL A 368 -6.78 -26.18 20.41
C VAL A 368 -6.54 -26.47 21.89
N GLU A 369 -7.14 -25.69 22.79
CA GLU A 369 -7.03 -25.90 24.25
C GLU A 369 -7.57 -27.30 24.64
N VAL A 370 -8.72 -27.72 24.11
CA VAL A 370 -9.28 -29.07 24.33
C VAL A 370 -8.35 -30.18 23.79
N LEU A 371 -7.72 -29.96 22.64
CA LEU A 371 -6.76 -30.92 22.09
C LEU A 371 -5.49 -31.03 22.94
N GLU A 372 -5.01 -29.91 23.48
CA GLU A 372 -3.87 -29.92 24.42
C GLU A 372 -4.21 -30.64 25.72
N GLU A 373 -5.42 -30.48 26.24
CA GLU A 373 -5.89 -31.22 27.40
C GLU A 373 -5.91 -32.74 27.14
N ASN A 374 -6.39 -33.15 25.96
CA ASN A 374 -6.40 -34.55 25.54
C ASN A 374 -4.97 -35.13 25.43
N HIS A 375 -4.02 -34.38 24.87
CA HIS A 375 -2.61 -34.77 24.87
C HIS A 375 -2.06 -34.87 26.30
N GLY A 376 -2.41 -33.95 27.19
CA GLY A 376 -2.05 -34.02 28.61
C GLY A 376 -2.60 -35.28 29.30
N LYS A 377 -3.80 -35.75 28.94
CA LYS A 377 -4.35 -37.03 29.42
C LYS A 377 -3.57 -38.23 28.86
N ALA A 378 -3.24 -38.22 27.58
CA ALA A 378 -2.46 -39.30 26.95
C ALA A 378 -1.06 -39.43 27.56
N ILE A 379 -0.37 -38.30 27.80
CA ILE A 379 0.93 -38.27 28.47
C ILE A 379 0.81 -38.82 29.90
N ARG A 380 -0.24 -38.45 30.64
CA ARG A 380 -0.51 -39.01 31.98
C ARG A 380 -0.70 -40.53 31.95
N VAL A 381 -1.46 -41.06 30.98
CA VAL A 381 -1.62 -42.52 30.83
C VAL A 381 -0.29 -43.19 30.49
N PHE A 382 0.48 -42.64 29.55
CA PHE A 382 1.78 -43.17 29.16
C PHE A 382 2.77 -43.20 30.33
N THR A 383 2.87 -42.09 31.08
CA THR A 383 3.74 -42.00 32.26
C THR A 383 3.35 -42.99 33.36
N ILE A 384 2.06 -43.21 33.60
CA ILE A 384 1.57 -44.25 34.54
C ILE A 384 2.03 -45.63 34.08
N VAL A 385 1.83 -45.97 32.80
CA VAL A 385 2.25 -47.26 32.24
C VAL A 385 3.76 -47.43 32.38
N THR A 386 4.57 -46.45 31.97
CA THR A 386 6.03 -46.51 32.08
C THR A 386 6.51 -46.65 33.52
N LEU A 387 5.89 -45.94 34.45
CA LEU A 387 6.26 -45.96 35.87
C LEU A 387 6.11 -47.35 36.50
N PHE A 388 5.17 -48.17 36.02
CA PHE A 388 4.99 -49.54 36.49
C PHE A 388 5.81 -50.57 35.71
N PHE A 389 5.80 -50.48 34.38
CA PHE A 389 6.43 -51.49 33.53
C PHE A 389 7.96 -51.38 33.52
N LEU A 390 8.53 -50.18 33.57
CA LEU A 390 9.98 -50.01 33.50
C LEU A 390 10.69 -50.65 34.71
N PRO A 391 10.28 -50.41 35.97
CA PRO A 391 10.86 -51.10 37.11
C PRO A 391 10.65 -52.63 37.08
N LEU A 392 9.46 -53.09 36.69
CA LEU A 392 9.17 -54.53 36.57
C LEU A 392 10.05 -55.20 35.50
N SER A 393 10.22 -54.56 34.34
CA SER A 393 11.10 -55.04 33.28
C SER A 393 12.55 -55.05 33.74
N PHE A 394 12.99 -54.06 34.51
CA PHE A 394 14.33 -54.05 35.11
C PHE A 394 14.53 -55.23 36.08
N VAL A 395 13.61 -55.46 37.02
CA VAL A 395 13.72 -56.57 37.98
C VAL A 395 13.71 -57.92 37.29
N SER A 396 12.81 -58.10 36.31
CA SER A 396 12.75 -59.31 35.50
C SER A 396 14.04 -59.54 34.72
N SER A 397 14.59 -58.49 34.09
CA SER A 397 15.86 -58.58 33.36
C SER A 397 17.06 -58.80 34.29
N PHE A 398 17.06 -58.23 35.49
CA PHE A 398 18.13 -58.37 36.47
C PHE A 398 18.16 -59.80 37.02
N MET A 399 16.99 -60.32 37.43
CA MET A 399 16.84 -61.68 37.94
C MET A 399 16.91 -62.75 36.83
N GLY A 400 16.69 -62.38 35.57
CA GLY A 400 16.84 -63.24 34.41
C GLY A 400 18.24 -63.21 33.77
N MET A 401 19.17 -62.44 34.33
CA MET A 401 20.54 -62.38 33.83
C MET A 401 21.31 -63.64 34.23
N ASN A 402 22.01 -64.27 33.28
CA ASN A 402 22.80 -65.47 33.51
C ASN A 402 24.07 -65.17 34.34
N THR A 403 23.89 -64.92 35.63
CA THR A 403 25.00 -64.89 36.60
C THR A 403 25.23 -66.32 37.09
N MET A 404 26.47 -66.82 37.00
CA MET A 404 26.83 -68.21 37.31
C MET A 404 26.39 -68.67 38.71
N ASP A 405 26.29 -67.74 39.66
CA ASP A 405 25.90 -67.96 41.06
C ASP A 405 24.41 -68.33 41.24
N ILE A 406 23.52 -67.84 40.36
CA ILE A 406 22.08 -68.14 40.41
C ILE A 406 21.75 -69.43 39.63
N ARG A 407 22.54 -69.76 38.61
CA ARG A 407 22.28 -70.90 37.72
C ARG A 407 22.72 -72.23 38.30
N ASP A 408 23.87 -72.26 38.96
CA ASP A 408 24.47 -73.50 39.50
C ASP A 408 24.24 -73.61 41.02
N MET A 409 23.10 -73.10 41.51
CA MET A 409 22.72 -73.13 42.92
C MET A 409 22.22 -74.53 43.30
N GLU A 410 22.91 -75.16 44.26
CA GLU A 410 22.61 -76.51 44.78
C GLU A 410 21.29 -76.56 45.60
N HIS A 411 20.68 -75.40 45.86
CA HIS A 411 19.48 -75.24 46.68
C HIS A 411 18.19 -75.11 45.85
N ASN A 412 17.12 -75.61 46.44
CA ASN A 412 15.77 -75.72 45.88
C ASN A 412 15.25 -74.37 45.32
N GLN A 413 14.40 -74.42 44.28
CA GLN A 413 13.80 -73.26 43.57
C GLN A 413 13.09 -72.25 44.50
N THR A 414 12.88 -72.61 45.77
CA THR A 414 12.27 -71.78 46.81
C THR A 414 13.07 -70.53 47.15
N ILE A 415 14.41 -70.54 47.11
CA ILE A 415 15.23 -69.36 47.45
C ILE A 415 15.09 -68.26 46.38
N TYR A 416 14.98 -68.65 45.11
CA TYR A 416 14.72 -67.74 44.00
C TYR A 416 13.40 -66.99 44.19
N TRP A 417 12.31 -67.71 44.47
CA TRP A 417 11.00 -67.10 44.72
C TRP A 417 10.98 -66.28 46.03
N ALA A 418 11.70 -66.72 47.06
CA ALA A 418 11.83 -65.99 48.32
C ALA A 418 12.56 -64.65 48.18
N ALA A 419 13.45 -64.49 47.19
CA ALA A 419 14.14 -63.23 46.90
C ALA A 419 13.42 -62.38 45.83
N ALA A 420 12.92 -63.01 44.77
CA ALA A 420 12.28 -62.32 43.65
C ALA A 420 10.95 -61.65 44.04
N VAL A 421 10.14 -62.29 44.89
CA VAL A 421 8.84 -61.74 45.31
C VAL A 421 8.99 -60.49 46.17
N PRO A 422 9.83 -60.45 47.23
CA PRO A 422 10.04 -59.21 48.00
C PRO A 422 10.65 -58.08 47.17
N VAL A 423 11.56 -58.37 46.23
CA VAL A 423 12.18 -57.35 45.37
C VAL A 423 11.16 -56.76 44.39
N THR A 424 10.32 -57.59 43.77
CA THR A 424 9.23 -57.10 42.89
C THR A 424 8.19 -56.30 43.68
N VAL A 425 7.79 -56.75 44.87
CA VAL A 425 6.88 -56.00 45.76
C VAL A 425 7.52 -54.68 46.21
N GLY A 426 8.80 -54.68 46.57
CA GLY A 426 9.53 -53.48 47.00
C GLY A 426 9.66 -52.44 45.90
N THR A 427 10.03 -52.86 44.68
CA THR A 427 10.11 -51.97 43.52
C THR A 427 8.75 -51.43 43.10
N MET A 428 7.69 -52.25 43.17
CA MET A 428 6.31 -51.83 42.95
C MET A 428 5.83 -50.82 44.01
N ALA A 429 6.13 -51.05 45.28
CA ALA A 429 5.78 -50.14 46.37
C ALA A 429 6.51 -48.80 46.24
N LEU A 430 7.79 -48.80 45.89
CA LEU A 430 8.56 -47.59 45.59
C LEU A 430 7.99 -46.82 44.40
N ALA A 431 7.60 -47.52 43.32
CA ALA A 431 6.92 -46.92 42.18
C ALA A 431 5.58 -46.30 42.59
N LEU A 432 4.76 -47.00 43.39
CA LEU A 432 3.48 -46.49 43.90
C LEU A 432 3.66 -45.26 44.80
N ILE A 433 4.66 -45.26 45.69
CA ILE A 433 4.98 -44.12 46.54
C ILE A 433 5.37 -42.91 45.67
N TYR A 434 6.20 -43.12 44.64
CA TYR A 434 6.59 -42.06 43.71
C TYR A 434 5.41 -41.55 42.86
N ALA A 435 4.53 -42.44 42.40
CA ALA A 435 3.34 -42.08 41.64
C ALA A 435 2.33 -41.28 42.48
N TYR A 436 2.11 -41.69 43.74
CA TYR A 436 1.15 -41.06 44.63
C TYR A 436 1.68 -39.75 45.22
N ARG A 437 2.95 -39.71 45.64
CA ARG A 437 3.59 -38.48 46.14
C ARG A 437 4.15 -37.57 45.06
N GLY A 438 4.15 -37.97 43.79
CA GLY A 438 4.62 -37.14 42.69
C GLY A 438 3.83 -35.82 42.55
N GLN A 439 2.54 -35.82 42.89
CA GLN A 439 1.71 -34.61 42.94
C GLN A 439 2.18 -33.63 44.03
N GLU A 440 2.49 -34.12 45.24
CA GLU A 440 2.98 -33.29 46.36
C GLU A 440 4.42 -32.81 46.16
N ILE A 441 5.29 -33.68 45.63
CA ILE A 441 6.71 -33.37 45.38
C ILE A 441 6.86 -32.36 44.25
N SER A 442 6.04 -32.43 43.19
CA SER A 442 6.06 -31.42 42.11
C SER A 442 5.66 -30.02 42.60
N GLY A 443 4.68 -29.92 43.49
CA GLY A 443 4.31 -28.67 44.16
C GLY A 443 5.42 -28.11 45.06
N TRP A 444 6.11 -28.99 45.80
CA TRP A 444 7.25 -28.60 46.64
C TRP A 444 8.47 -28.15 45.82
N ILE A 445 8.76 -28.79 44.68
CA ILE A 445 9.86 -28.39 43.78
C ILE A 445 9.55 -27.06 43.08
N ALA A 446 8.32 -26.86 42.61
CA ALA A 446 7.92 -25.62 41.94
C ALA A 446 7.97 -24.40 42.89
N SER A 447 7.66 -24.60 44.18
CA SER A 447 7.78 -23.54 45.20
C SER A 447 9.22 -23.21 45.59
N ARG A 448 10.19 -24.05 45.24
CA ARG A 448 11.63 -23.87 45.52
C ARG A 448 12.42 -23.36 44.31
N MET A 449 11.77 -23.23 43.15
CA MET A 449 12.31 -22.70 41.89
C MET A 449 11.77 -21.31 41.53
N LYS A 450 10.91 -20.73 42.37
CA LYS A 450 10.74 -19.27 42.51
C LYS A 450 11.71 -18.77 43.56
#